data_AF-A0A7Y5DED5-F1
#
_entry.id   AF-A0A7Y5DED5-F1
#
_cell.length_a   1.000
_cell.length_b   1.000
_cell.length_c   1.000
_cell.angle_alpha   90.00
_cell.angle_beta   90.00
_cell.angle_gamma   90.00
#
_symmetry.space_group_name_H-M   'P 1'
#
loop_
_entity.id
_entity.type
_entity.pdbx_description
1 polymer ?
#
loop_
_entity_poly.entity_id
_entity_poly.type
_entity_poly.pdbx_seq_one_letter_code
_entity_poly.pdbx_strand_id
1 'polypeptide(L)'
;MSDHGNHIEQDYLNYKVLLDLWSKENPIKTTKLQMLLAVNGLLASAVNISGGVSGSKWYVYLAAAVFCLIWMFSIGRTVLFQDIWQHKLQELQSRYPNDSRFSILQTKPYRERVSTLSRAFGAVPSKWYLL
;
A
#
# COMPACT_ATOMS: atom_id res chain seq x y z
N MET A 1 8.28 40.19 -10.24
CA MET A 1 9.03 38.94 -10.52
C MET A 1 8.99 37.99 -9.31
N SER A 2 7.82 37.83 -8.66
CA SER A 2 7.71 37.23 -7.32
C SER A 2 6.51 36.30 -7.11
N ASP A 3 5.63 36.14 -8.10
CA ASP A 3 4.40 35.35 -7.93
C ASP A 3 4.60 33.87 -8.32
N HIS A 4 5.30 33.62 -9.44
CA HIS A 4 5.57 32.25 -9.92
C HIS A 4 6.47 31.44 -8.97
N GLY A 5 7.45 32.07 -8.32
CA GLY A 5 8.31 31.38 -7.35
C GLY A 5 7.57 30.96 -6.09
N ASN A 6 6.53 31.71 -5.70
CA ASN A 6 5.73 31.43 -4.51
C ASN A 6 4.79 30.23 -4.74
N HIS A 7 4.20 30.14 -5.95
CA HIS A 7 3.38 29.00 -6.35
C HIS A 7 4.17 27.69 -6.44
N ILE A 8 5.38 27.72 -7.01
CA ILE A 8 6.24 26.54 -7.10
C ILE A 8 6.60 26.02 -5.70
N GLU A 9 6.90 26.92 -4.75
CA GLU A 9 7.24 26.52 -3.38
C GLU A 9 6.04 25.93 -2.63
N GLN A 10 4.85 26.49 -2.80
CA GLN A 10 3.61 25.92 -2.25
C GLN A 10 3.34 24.52 -2.83
N ASP A 11 3.49 24.35 -4.13
CA ASP A 11 3.33 23.05 -4.78
C ASP A 11 4.38 22.04 -4.32
N TYR A 12 5.61 22.48 -4.06
CA TYR A 12 6.67 21.64 -3.50
C TYR A 12 6.36 21.19 -2.06
N LEU A 13 5.83 22.10 -1.23
CA LEU A 13 5.36 21.75 0.12
C LEU A 13 4.22 20.73 0.06
N ASN A 14 3.25 20.94 -0.82
CA ASN A 14 2.15 20.01 -1.05
C ASN A 14 2.65 18.64 -1.52
N TYR A 15 3.61 18.62 -2.46
CA TYR A 15 4.26 17.40 -2.92
C TYR A 15 4.94 16.66 -1.77
N LYS A 16 5.68 17.36 -0.91
CA LYS A 16 6.36 16.76 0.25
C LYS A 16 5.37 16.16 1.26
N VAL A 17 4.27 16.86 1.54
CA VAL A 17 3.21 16.35 2.42
C VAL A 17 2.56 15.10 1.83
N LEU A 18 2.21 15.12 0.54
CA LEU A 18 1.64 13.96 -0.15
C LEU A 18 2.62 12.77 -0.15
N LEU A 19 3.91 13.02 -0.37
CA LEU A 19 4.95 12.01 -0.35
C LEU A 19 5.11 11.41 1.05
N ASP A 20 5.08 12.23 2.10
CA ASP A 20 5.14 11.77 3.50
C ASP A 20 3.94 10.89 3.84
N LEU A 21 2.72 11.33 3.50
CA LEU A 21 1.48 10.55 3.69
C LEU A 21 1.55 9.20 2.96
N TRP A 22 1.96 9.21 1.69
CA TRP A 22 2.12 8.00 0.90
C TRP A 22 3.16 7.05 1.50
N SER A 23 4.29 7.60 1.99
CA SER A 23 5.37 6.81 2.58
C SER A 23 4.95 6.12 3.89
N LYS A 24 4.15 6.80 4.72
CA LYS A 24 3.64 6.29 6.00
C LYS A 24 2.57 5.21 5.83
N GLU A 25 1.82 5.27 4.74
CA GLU A 25 0.72 4.32 4.49
C GLU A 25 1.22 2.96 3.98
N ASN A 26 2.41 2.89 3.37
CA ASN A 26 3.02 1.65 2.89
C ASN A 26 3.31 0.62 4.00
N PRO A 27 3.99 0.97 5.12
CA PRO A 27 4.15 0.06 6.26
C PRO A 27 2.81 -0.38 6.85
N ILE A 28 1.83 0.52 6.93
CA ILE A 28 0.50 0.23 7.47
C ILE A 28 -0.21 -0.85 6.64
N LYS A 29 -0.12 -0.78 5.30
CA LYS A 29 -0.65 -1.83 4.41
C LYS A 29 -0.03 -3.19 4.72
N THR A 30 1.29 -3.26 4.86
CA THR A 30 2.03 -4.49 5.14
C THR A 30 1.65 -5.08 6.50
N THR A 31 1.54 -4.25 7.55
CA THR A 31 1.11 -4.71 8.87
C THR A 31 -0.32 -5.23 8.86
N LYS A 32 -1.25 -4.58 8.14
CA LYS A 32 -2.63 -5.07 7.98
C LYS A 32 -2.68 -6.44 7.31
N LEU A 33 -1.87 -6.66 6.28
CA LEU A 33 -1.74 -7.94 5.59
C LEU A 33 -1.16 -9.04 6.51
N GLN A 34 -0.10 -8.73 7.26
CA GLN A 34 0.51 -9.67 8.21
C GLN A 34 -0.47 -10.07 9.31
N MET A 35 -1.24 -9.11 9.84
CA MET A 35 -2.27 -9.41 10.84
C MET A 35 -3.41 -10.25 10.25
N LEU A 36 -3.86 -9.95 9.03
CA LEU A 36 -4.86 -10.77 8.35
C LEU A 36 -4.37 -12.22 8.18
N LEU A 37 -3.12 -12.41 7.74
CA LEU A 37 -2.53 -13.73 7.60
C LEU A 37 -2.40 -14.45 8.95
N ALA A 38 -1.93 -13.76 9.99
CA ALA A 38 -1.79 -14.31 11.34
C ALA A 38 -3.13 -14.75 11.93
N VAL A 39 -4.17 -13.91 11.81
CA VAL A 39 -5.53 -14.23 12.28
C VAL A 39 -6.10 -15.42 11.54
N ASN A 40 -5.96 -15.48 10.21
CA ASN A 40 -6.40 -16.63 9.42
C ASN A 40 -5.63 -17.91 9.79
N GLY A 41 -4.32 -17.82 10.00
CA GLY A 41 -3.50 -18.94 10.45
C GLY A 41 -3.96 -19.48 11.80
N LEU A 42 -4.19 -18.60 12.79
CA LEU A 42 -4.70 -18.98 14.11
C LEU A 42 -6.09 -19.63 14.03
N LEU A 43 -6.98 -19.07 13.19
CA LEU A 43 -8.32 -19.65 12.96
C LEU A 43 -8.22 -21.04 12.33
N ALA A 44 -7.40 -21.21 11.30
CA ALA A 44 -7.18 -22.51 10.66
C ALA A 44 -6.61 -23.54 11.64
N SER A 45 -5.63 -23.15 12.46
CA SER A 45 -5.07 -24.01 13.52
C SER A 45 -6.11 -24.38 14.56
N ALA A 46 -6.91 -23.43 15.03
CA ALA A 46 -7.97 -23.69 16.01
C ALA A 46 -9.02 -24.67 15.46
N VAL A 47 -9.43 -24.51 14.20
CA VAL A 47 -10.35 -25.44 13.53
C VAL A 47 -9.74 -26.84 13.45
N ASN A 48 -8.46 -26.96 13.06
CA ASN A 48 -7.78 -28.24 12.94
C ASN A 48 -7.67 -28.98 14.29
N ILE A 49 -7.21 -28.29 15.34
CA ILE A 49 -7.09 -28.85 16.71
C ILE A 49 -8.45 -29.27 17.28
N SER A 50 -9.52 -28.56 16.92
CA SER A 50 -10.86 -28.81 17.43
C SER A 50 -11.57 -30.03 16.79
N GLY A 51 -10.88 -30.84 15.98
CA GLY A 51 -11.44 -31.99 15.28
C GLY A 51 -11.89 -31.68 13.85
N GLY A 52 -11.40 -30.60 13.25
CA GLY A 52 -11.66 -30.23 11.86
C GLY A 52 -12.97 -29.47 11.64
N VAL A 53 -13.39 -29.40 10.38
CA VAL A 53 -14.57 -28.63 9.96
C VAL A 53 -15.84 -29.34 10.42
N SER A 54 -16.51 -28.80 11.43
CA SER A 54 -17.80 -29.28 11.93
C SER A 54 -18.88 -28.21 11.82
N GLY A 55 -20.09 -28.61 11.43
CA GLY A 55 -21.25 -27.72 11.33
C GLY A 55 -21.70 -27.12 12.66
N SER A 56 -21.35 -27.75 13.79
CA SER A 56 -21.65 -27.20 15.13
C SER A 56 -20.91 -25.90 15.44
N LYS A 57 -19.81 -25.61 14.72
CA LYS A 57 -18.96 -24.42 14.89
C LYS A 57 -19.19 -23.36 13.81
N TRP A 58 -20.35 -23.36 13.15
CA TRP A 58 -20.67 -22.43 12.07
C TRP A 58 -20.47 -20.95 12.46
N TYR A 59 -20.71 -20.61 13.73
CA TYR A 59 -20.51 -19.28 14.28
C TYR A 59 -19.04 -18.82 14.23
N VAL A 60 -18.07 -19.75 14.34
CA VAL A 60 -16.63 -19.46 14.23
C VAL A 60 -16.28 -19.10 12.79
N TYR A 61 -16.80 -19.83 11.79
CA TYR A 61 -16.56 -19.52 10.38
C TYR A 61 -17.24 -18.22 9.96
N LEU A 62 -18.45 -17.95 10.46
CA LEU A 62 -19.11 -16.69 10.19
C LEU A 62 -18.35 -15.51 10.81
N ALA A 63 -17.90 -15.63 12.06
CA ALA A 63 -17.07 -14.61 12.70
C ALA A 63 -15.76 -14.40 11.92
N ALA A 64 -15.08 -15.47 11.52
CA ALA A 64 -13.88 -15.42 10.68
C ALA A 64 -14.14 -14.69 9.35
N ALA A 65 -15.23 -15.01 8.66
CA ALA A 65 -15.60 -14.37 7.40
C ALA A 65 -15.85 -12.86 7.58
N VAL A 66 -16.59 -12.47 8.63
CA VAL A 66 -16.83 -11.06 8.96
C VAL A 66 -15.51 -10.34 9.26
N PHE A 67 -14.61 -10.94 10.05
CA PHE A 67 -13.30 -10.38 10.32
C PHE A 67 -12.47 -10.21 9.04
N CYS A 68 -12.43 -11.21 8.17
CA CYS A 68 -11.74 -11.11 6.88
C CYS A 68 -12.29 -9.98 6.02
N LEU A 69 -13.61 -9.80 5.98
CA LEU A 69 -14.23 -8.69 5.25
C LEU A 69 -13.81 -7.33 5.83
N ILE A 70 -13.85 -7.16 7.16
CA ILE A 70 -13.42 -5.91 7.82
C ILE A 70 -11.98 -5.56 7.45
N TRP A 71 -11.08 -6.55 7.52
CA TRP A 71 -9.68 -6.37 7.14
C TRP A 71 -9.51 -6.05 5.65
N MET A 72 -10.26 -6.74 4.77
CA MET A 72 -10.24 -6.48 3.33
C MET A 72 -10.70 -5.05 3.01
N PHE A 73 -11.77 -4.56 3.63
CA PHE A 73 -12.20 -3.17 3.48
C PHE A 73 -11.14 -2.18 4.02
N SER A 74 -10.53 -2.47 5.16
CA SER A 74 -9.46 -1.65 5.74
C SER A 74 -8.22 -1.56 4.84
N ILE A 75 -7.86 -2.66 4.18
CA ILE A 75 -6.76 -2.71 3.20
C ILE A 75 -7.16 -1.99 1.92
N GLY A 76 -8.37 -2.22 1.41
CA GLY A 76 -8.89 -1.59 0.19
C GLY A 76 -8.88 -0.06 0.29
N ARG A 77 -9.27 0.50 1.45
CA ARG A 77 -9.20 1.94 1.72
C ARG A 77 -7.77 2.49 1.62
N THR A 78 -6.82 1.79 2.22
CA THR A 78 -5.39 2.15 2.16
C THR A 78 -4.88 2.10 0.72
N VAL A 79 -5.23 1.07 -0.05
CA VAL A 79 -4.88 0.97 -1.49
C VAL A 79 -5.46 2.12 -2.29
N LEU A 80 -6.72 2.49 -2.05
CA LEU A 80 -7.37 3.61 -2.73
C LEU A 80 -6.65 4.93 -2.45
N PHE A 81 -6.32 5.23 -1.19
CA PHE A 81 -5.58 6.45 -0.85
C PHE A 81 -4.18 6.48 -1.44
N GLN A 82 -3.47 5.35 -1.43
CA GLN A 82 -2.16 5.25 -2.06
C GLN A 82 -2.23 5.57 -3.56
N ASP A 83 -3.23 5.05 -4.26
CA ASP A 83 -3.42 5.29 -5.70
C ASP A 83 -3.75 6.76 -5.98
N ILE A 84 -4.67 7.35 -5.22
CA ILE A 84 -5.03 8.78 -5.34
C ILE A 84 -3.82 9.68 -5.09
N TRP A 85 -3.06 9.44 -4.03
CA TRP A 85 -1.88 10.25 -3.72
C TRP A 85 -0.78 10.08 -4.76
N GLN A 86 -0.57 8.86 -5.25
CA GLN A 86 0.37 8.60 -6.33
C GLN A 86 -0.03 9.35 -7.61
N HIS A 87 -1.31 9.38 -7.94
CA HIS A 87 -1.81 10.15 -9.09
C HIS A 87 -1.59 11.65 -8.90
N LYS A 88 -1.88 12.20 -7.72
CA LYS A 88 -1.62 13.62 -7.41
C LYS A 88 -0.12 13.98 -7.46
N LEU A 89 0.75 13.09 -6.99
CA LEU A 89 2.20 13.28 -7.08
C LEU A 89 2.68 13.30 -8.53
N GLN A 90 2.11 12.44 -9.39
CA GLN A 90 2.39 12.44 -10.83
C GLN A 90 1.87 13.70 -11.53
N GLU A 91 0.71 14.19 -11.13
CA GLU A 91 0.15 15.45 -11.65
C GLU A 91 1.00 16.67 -11.28
N LEU A 92 1.46 16.75 -10.02
CA LEU A 92 2.38 17.82 -9.60
C LEU A 92 3.72 17.72 -10.34
N GLN A 93 4.22 16.51 -10.57
CA GLN A 93 5.44 16.29 -11.33
C GLN A 93 5.30 16.72 -12.81
N SER A 94 4.17 16.44 -13.45
CA SER A 94 3.96 16.80 -14.86
C SER A 94 3.85 18.31 -15.08
N ARG A 95 3.43 19.08 -14.06
CA ARG A 95 3.44 20.55 -14.08
C ARG A 95 4.85 21.15 -14.05
N TYR A 96 5.80 20.46 -13.43
CA TYR A 96 7.18 20.93 -13.27
C TYR A 96 8.23 19.94 -13.83
N PRO A 97 8.23 19.68 -15.15
CA PRO A 97 9.05 18.62 -15.75
C PRO A 97 10.57 18.86 -15.63
N ASN A 98 10.99 20.11 -15.50
CA ASN A 98 12.40 20.51 -15.38
C ASN A 98 12.87 20.70 -13.93
N ASP A 99 11.99 20.53 -12.95
CA ASP A 99 12.34 20.69 -11.53
C ASP A 99 12.64 19.32 -10.90
N SER A 100 13.92 19.10 -10.59
CA SER A 100 14.41 17.85 -10.00
C SER A 100 13.79 17.56 -8.64
N ARG A 101 13.27 18.57 -7.93
CA ARG A 101 12.62 18.42 -6.62
C ARG A 101 11.35 17.57 -6.68
N PHE A 102 10.67 17.53 -7.82
CA PHE A 102 9.43 16.74 -8.04
C PHE A 102 9.70 15.35 -8.64
N SER A 103 10.99 14.99 -8.85
CA SER A 103 11.39 13.75 -9.51
C SER A 103 11.87 12.64 -8.58
N ILE A 104 11.64 12.78 -7.26
CA ILE A 104 12.13 11.85 -6.22
C ILE A 104 11.59 10.42 -6.42
N LEU A 105 10.37 10.27 -6.95
CA LEU A 105 9.74 8.97 -7.21
C LEU A 105 10.14 8.35 -8.56
N GLN A 106 10.96 9.01 -9.38
CA GLN A 106 11.42 8.43 -10.65
C GLN A 106 12.40 7.28 -10.39
N THR A 107 11.86 6.08 -10.22
CA THR A 107 12.64 4.86 -10.06
C THR A 107 13.05 4.25 -11.40
N LYS A 108 12.42 4.65 -12.53
CA LYS A 108 12.73 4.15 -13.89
C LYS A 108 14.22 4.23 -14.25
N PRO A 109 14.91 5.38 -14.13
CA PRO A 109 16.34 5.48 -14.47
C PRO A 109 17.26 4.74 -13.49
N TYR A 110 16.80 4.47 -12.25
CA TYR A 110 17.57 3.74 -11.25
C TYR A 110 17.29 2.24 -11.23
N ARG A 111 16.24 1.77 -11.92
CA ARG A 111 15.83 0.36 -11.99
C ARG A 111 16.91 -0.53 -12.59
N GLU A 112 17.72 0.01 -13.50
CA GLU A 112 18.84 -0.70 -14.12
C GLU A 112 20.02 -0.92 -13.15
N ARG A 113 20.16 -0.06 -12.13
CA ARG A 113 21.18 -0.19 -11.07
C ARG A 113 20.79 -1.16 -9.96
N VAL A 114 19.55 -1.62 -9.92
CA VAL A 114 19.04 -2.54 -8.89
C VAL A 114 19.41 -3.98 -9.25
N SER A 115 19.85 -4.77 -8.26
CA SER A 115 20.25 -6.17 -8.45
C SER A 115 19.14 -7.00 -9.12
N THR A 116 19.53 -8.03 -9.89
CA THR A 116 18.59 -8.90 -10.62
C THR A 116 17.56 -9.55 -9.69
N LEU A 117 17.98 -9.94 -8.49
CA LEU A 117 17.09 -10.48 -7.45
C LEU A 117 16.08 -9.44 -6.97
N SER A 118 16.53 -8.23 -6.63
CA SER A 118 15.64 -7.15 -6.20
C SER A 118 14.68 -6.72 -7.30
N ARG A 119 15.08 -6.81 -8.58
CA ARG A 119 14.18 -6.63 -9.73
C ARG A 119 13.14 -7.75 -9.84
N ALA A 120 13.53 -9.01 -9.67
CA ALA A 120 12.61 -10.15 -9.74
C ALA A 120 11.55 -10.10 -8.64
N PHE A 121 11.97 -9.92 -7.39
CA PHE A 121 11.05 -9.85 -6.24
C PHE A 121 10.28 -8.53 -6.17
N GLY A 122 10.91 -7.40 -6.53
CA GLY A 122 10.25 -6.09 -6.55
C GLY A 122 9.34 -5.86 -7.76
N ALA A 123 9.40 -6.70 -8.80
CA ALA A 123 8.51 -6.63 -9.95
C ALA A 123 7.19 -7.38 -9.73
N VAL A 124 7.08 -8.21 -8.70
CA VAL A 124 5.85 -8.93 -8.38
C VAL A 124 4.80 -7.89 -7.97
N PRO A 125 3.74 -7.69 -8.77
CA PRO A 125 2.75 -6.66 -8.46
C PRO A 125 2.06 -6.98 -7.14
N SER A 126 1.87 -5.98 -6.27
CA SER A 126 1.30 -6.16 -4.93
C SER A 126 -0.08 -6.84 -4.90
N LYS A 127 -0.79 -6.87 -6.04
CA LYS A 127 -2.03 -7.63 -6.24
C LYS A 127 -1.89 -9.15 -6.07
N TRP A 128 -0.68 -9.71 -6.24
CA TRP A 128 -0.43 -11.15 -6.07
C TRP A 128 -0.05 -11.53 -4.63
N TYR A 129 0.23 -10.54 -3.77
CA TYR A 129 0.42 -10.73 -2.34
C TYR A 129 -0.88 -10.55 -1.54
N LEU A 130 -1.92 -9.99 -2.18
CA LEU A 130 -3.27 -9.87 -1.64
C LEU A 130 -4.04 -11.16 -1.97
N LEU A 131 -3.74 -12.23 -1.22
CA LEU A 131 -4.66 -13.33 -0.97
C LEU A 131 -5.57 -12.96 0.20
#